data_AF-A0A7S1FSN3-F1
#
_entry.id   AF-A0A7S1FSN3-F1
#
_cell.length_a   1.000
_cell.length_b   1.000
_cell.length_c   1.000
_cell.angle_alpha   90.00
_cell.angle_beta   90.00
_cell.angle_gamma   90.00
#
_symmetry.space_group_name_H-M   'P 1'
#
loop_
_entity.id
_entity.type
_entity.pdbx_description
1 polymer ?
#
loop_
_entity_poly.entity_id
_entity_poly.type
_entity_poly.pdbx_seq_one_letter_code
_entity_poly.pdbx_strand_id
1 'polypeptide(L)'
;EMFVFKLKPHEVSVVKQRQIVKIVNGLDMAATSEVAHALLQEACVTFQHEDEVIHDEEVRRGAASSLYKQLVLYLHTNESQRDIQFITLALSLVYTCSKPLRIDSFNNIGEGLLTVLSQVIGKSLDGKFEDD
;
A
#
# COMPACT_ATOMS: atom_id res chain seq x y z
N GLU A 1 -15.06 25.21 -28.13
CA GLU A 1 -15.60 24.00 -27.47
C GLU A 1 -14.43 23.17 -26.97
N MET A 2 -14.40 22.86 -25.68
CA MET A 2 -13.29 22.17 -25.02
C MET A 2 -13.57 20.66 -25.11
N PHE A 3 -12.75 19.93 -25.89
CA PHE A 3 -12.88 18.49 -26.05
C PHE A 3 -12.57 17.78 -24.73
N VAL A 4 -13.61 17.37 -24.00
CA VAL A 4 -13.48 16.44 -22.88
C VAL A 4 -13.33 15.04 -23.47
N PHE A 5 -12.09 14.57 -23.62
CA PHE A 5 -11.80 13.17 -23.94
C PHE A 5 -12.25 12.29 -22.77
N LYS A 6 -13.45 11.72 -22.86
CA LYS A 6 -13.87 10.62 -21.97
C LYS A 6 -13.16 9.35 -22.44
N LEU A 7 -12.16 8.92 -21.68
CA LEU A 7 -11.48 7.64 -21.86
C LEU A 7 -12.48 6.49 -21.76
N LYS A 8 -12.32 5.47 -22.60
CA LYS A 8 -13.18 4.28 -22.58
C LYS A 8 -12.92 3.47 -21.29
N PRO A 9 -13.91 2.73 -20.76
CA PRO A 9 -13.76 1.95 -19.52
C PRO A 9 -12.54 1.02 -19.49
N HIS A 10 -12.18 0.41 -20.63
CA HIS A 10 -10.96 -0.40 -20.76
C HIS A 10 -9.66 0.40 -20.66
N GLU A 11 -9.61 1.64 -21.15
CA GLU A 11 -8.41 2.48 -21.06
C GLU A 11 -8.17 2.94 -19.62
N VAL A 12 -9.24 3.19 -18.86
CA VAL A 12 -9.16 3.53 -17.42
C VAL A 12 -8.55 2.37 -16.61
N SER A 13 -8.90 1.12 -16.94
CA SER A 13 -8.31 -0.07 -16.30
C SER A 13 -6.80 -0.20 -16.57
N VAL A 14 -6.34 0.07 -17.80
CA VAL A 14 -4.92 -0.06 -18.16
C VAL A 14 -4.06 1.03 -17.49
N VAL A 15 -4.58 2.26 -17.41
CA VAL A 15 -3.88 3.36 -16.73
C VAL A 15 -3.69 3.05 -15.24
N LYS A 16 -4.75 2.59 -14.56
CA LYS A 16 -4.67 2.18 -13.16
C LYS A 16 -3.67 1.04 -12.94
N GLN A 17 -3.69 0.01 -13.79
CA GLN A 17 -2.73 -1.09 -13.69
C GLN A 17 -1.28 -0.62 -13.82
N ARG A 18 -0.98 0.30 -14.74
CA ARG A 18 0.36 0.88 -14.86
C ARG A 18 0.76 1.68 -13.62
N GLN A 19 -0.18 2.41 -13.03
CA GLN A 19 0.05 3.14 -11.77
C GLN A 19 0.35 2.19 -10.62
N ILE A 20 -0.42 1.11 -10.47
CA ILE A 20 -0.18 0.07 -9.47
C ILE A 20 1.24 -0.48 -9.62
N VAL A 21 1.64 -0.88 -10.82
CA VAL A 21 3.01 -1.41 -11.07
C VAL A 21 4.07 -0.38 -10.73
N LYS A 22 3.88 0.88 -11.10
CA LYS A 22 4.81 1.98 -10.77
C LYS A 22 4.95 2.14 -9.26
N ILE A 23 3.85 2.15 -8.52
CA ILE A 23 3.83 2.30 -7.06
C ILE A 23 4.55 1.13 -6.40
N VAL A 24 4.19 -0.10 -6.75
CA VAL A 24 4.77 -1.31 -6.15
C VAL A 24 6.28 -1.38 -6.40
N ASN A 25 6.71 -1.22 -7.65
CA ASN A 25 8.14 -1.22 -7.98
C ASN A 25 8.86 -0.04 -7.33
N GLY A 26 8.21 1.13 -7.29
CA GLY A 26 8.75 2.32 -6.64
C GLY A 26 8.98 2.09 -5.15
N LEU A 27 8.02 1.50 -4.45
CA LEU A 27 8.15 1.19 -3.02
C LEU A 27 9.25 0.16 -2.77
N ASP A 28 9.40 -0.85 -3.63
CA ASP A 28 10.48 -1.84 -3.49
C ASP A 28 11.88 -1.25 -3.79
N MET A 29 11.95 -0.18 -4.58
CA MET A 29 13.21 0.46 -5.00
C MET A 29 13.48 1.83 -4.37
N ALA A 30 12.64 2.28 -3.42
CA ALA A 30 12.75 3.61 -2.85
C ALA A 30 14.11 3.79 -2.16
N ALA A 31 14.91 4.73 -2.68
CA ALA A 31 16.26 4.98 -2.17
C ALA A 31 16.29 5.96 -0.98
N THR A 32 15.22 6.74 -0.78
CA THR A 32 15.11 7.74 0.30
C THR A 32 13.70 7.71 0.90
N SER A 33 13.58 8.20 2.13
CA SER A 33 12.29 8.29 2.85
C SER A 33 11.33 9.26 2.16
N GLU A 34 11.81 10.33 1.52
CA GLU A 34 10.94 11.26 0.79
C GLU A 34 10.29 10.62 -0.44
N VAL A 35 11.04 9.77 -1.15
CA VAL A 35 10.52 9.02 -2.29
C VAL A 35 9.48 8.00 -1.82
N ALA A 36 9.79 7.27 -0.74
CA ALA A 36 8.84 6.34 -0.14
C ALA A 36 7.57 7.05 0.32
N HIS A 37 7.67 8.16 1.05
CA HIS A 37 6.55 8.99 1.51
C HIS A 37 5.60 9.37 0.36
N ALA A 38 6.14 9.93 -0.73
CA ALA A 38 5.34 10.33 -1.88
C ALA A 38 4.60 9.14 -2.52
N LEU A 39 5.26 7.98 -2.61
CA LEU A 39 4.65 6.76 -3.14
C LEU A 39 3.57 6.19 -2.22
N LEU A 40 3.73 6.30 -0.90
CA LEU A 40 2.72 5.88 0.08
C LEU A 40 1.47 6.75 0.02
N GLN A 41 1.62 8.06 -0.19
CA GLN A 41 0.49 8.95 -0.47
C GLN A 41 -0.20 8.58 -1.79
N GLU A 42 0.58 8.34 -2.86
CA GLU A 42 0.04 7.92 -4.16
C GLU A 42 -0.71 6.58 -4.05
N ALA A 43 -0.21 5.65 -3.23
CA ALA A 43 -0.84 4.37 -2.94
C ALA A 43 -2.22 4.53 -2.28
N CYS A 44 -2.32 5.38 -1.25
CA CYS A 44 -3.58 5.62 -0.54
C CYS A 44 -4.68 6.18 -1.46
N VAL A 45 -4.31 6.99 -2.46
CA VAL A 45 -5.26 7.52 -3.45
C VAL A 45 -5.57 6.48 -4.53
N THR A 46 -4.56 5.77 -5.01
CA THR A 46 -4.69 4.85 -6.14
C THR A 46 -5.51 3.62 -5.78
N PHE A 47 -5.31 3.06 -4.58
CA PHE A 47 -6.00 1.86 -4.09
C PHE A 47 -7.39 2.16 -3.51
N GLN A 48 -7.79 3.43 -3.39
CA GLN A 48 -9.11 3.79 -2.88
C GLN A 48 -10.18 3.67 -3.98
N HIS A 49 -10.75 2.47 -4.11
CA HIS A 49 -11.87 2.18 -5.02
C HIS A 49 -12.68 0.97 -4.56
N GLU A 50 -13.74 0.64 -5.30
CA GLU A 50 -14.69 -0.45 -4.98
C GLU A 50 -14.58 -1.64 -5.96
N ASP A 51 -13.59 -1.63 -6.85
CA ASP A 51 -13.42 -2.66 -7.87
C ASP A 51 -12.58 -3.84 -7.33
N GLU A 52 -13.25 -4.94 -6.97
CA GLU A 52 -12.61 -6.17 -6.47
C GLU A 52 -11.59 -6.74 -7.46
N VAL A 53 -11.83 -6.63 -8.78
CA VAL A 53 -10.90 -7.15 -9.81
C VAL A 53 -9.60 -6.36 -9.80
N ILE A 54 -9.68 -5.05 -9.55
CA ILE A 54 -8.48 -4.21 -9.43
C ILE A 54 -7.75 -4.51 -8.12
N HIS A 55 -8.46 -4.68 -7.01
CA HIS A 55 -7.83 -5.09 -5.74
C HIS A 55 -7.12 -6.43 -5.84
N ASP A 56 -7.72 -7.36 -6.58
CA ASP A 56 -7.09 -8.62 -6.89
C ASP A 56 -5.75 -8.43 -7.63
N GLU A 57 -5.74 -7.52 -8.60
CA GLU A 57 -4.53 -7.20 -9.35
C GLU A 57 -3.47 -6.52 -8.48
N GLU A 58 -3.85 -5.61 -7.57
CA GLU A 58 -2.94 -5.00 -6.60
C GLU A 58 -2.20 -6.08 -5.79
N VAL A 59 -2.92 -7.08 -5.29
CA VAL A 59 -2.33 -8.20 -4.55
C VAL A 59 -1.44 -9.05 -5.45
N ARG A 60 -1.88 -9.42 -6.66
CA ARG A 60 -1.06 -10.20 -7.62
C ARG A 60 0.24 -9.49 -8.01
N ARG A 61 0.22 -8.16 -8.07
CA ARG A 61 1.42 -7.35 -8.34
C ARG A 61 2.36 -7.25 -7.15
N GLY A 62 1.93 -7.67 -5.96
CA GLY A 62 2.75 -7.67 -4.76
C GLY A 62 2.58 -6.43 -3.88
N ALA A 63 1.53 -5.62 -4.06
CA ALA A 63 1.33 -4.40 -3.27
C ALA A 63 1.34 -4.67 -1.76
N ALA A 64 0.66 -5.72 -1.30
CA ALA A 64 0.66 -6.11 0.12
C ALA A 64 2.08 -6.44 0.63
N SER A 65 2.91 -7.11 -0.19
CA SER A 65 4.28 -7.48 0.20
C SER A 65 5.21 -6.27 0.24
N SER A 66 5.12 -5.35 -0.74
CA SER A 66 5.91 -4.12 -0.75
C SER A 66 5.55 -3.21 0.41
N LEU A 67 4.26 -3.01 0.68
CA LEU A 67 3.78 -2.24 1.83
C LEU A 67 4.23 -2.88 3.16
N TYR A 68 4.18 -4.20 3.27
CA TYR A 68 4.70 -4.91 4.44
C TYR A 68 6.20 -4.68 4.67
N LYS A 69 7.02 -4.77 3.61
CA LYS A 69 8.47 -4.48 3.72
C LYS A 69 8.72 -3.04 4.18
N GLN A 70 7.96 -2.08 3.65
CA GLN A 70 8.06 -0.67 4.08
C GLN A 70 7.65 -0.52 5.55
N LEU A 71 6.58 -1.19 5.99
CA LEU A 71 6.17 -1.15 7.40
C LEU A 71 7.26 -1.69 8.33
N VAL A 72 7.90 -2.80 7.95
CA VAL A 72 9.03 -3.36 8.69
C VAL A 72 10.17 -2.35 8.75
N LEU A 73 10.56 -1.76 7.60
CA LEU A 73 11.65 -0.80 7.56
C LEU A 73 11.39 0.37 8.51
N TYR A 74 10.23 1.03 8.38
CA TYR A 74 9.84 2.20 9.16
C TYR A 74 9.77 1.93 10.67
N LEU A 75 9.36 0.72 11.08
CA LEU A 75 9.39 0.34 12.48
C LEU A 75 10.80 0.25 13.08
N HIS A 76 11.80 -0.12 12.27
CA HIS A 76 13.19 -0.30 12.71
C HIS A 76 14.02 0.97 12.60
N THR A 77 13.67 1.87 11.70
CA THR A 77 14.38 3.15 11.50
C THR A 77 13.78 4.30 12.32
N ASN A 78 12.72 4.05 13.11
CA ASN A 78 11.98 5.06 13.88
C ASN A 78 11.51 6.24 13.01
N GLU A 79 11.03 5.92 11.81
CA GLU A 79 10.55 6.92 10.85
C GLU A 79 9.16 7.45 11.21
N SER A 80 8.75 8.50 10.51
CA SER A 80 7.52 9.27 10.72
C SER A 80 6.28 8.41 11.02
N GLN A 81 5.57 8.77 12.10
CA GLN A 81 4.25 8.21 12.43
C GLN A 81 3.29 8.30 11.25
N ARG A 82 3.37 9.38 10.47
CA ARG A 82 2.50 9.66 9.33
C ARG A 82 2.66 8.61 8.24
N ASP A 83 3.88 8.15 7.99
CA ASP A 83 4.13 7.12 6.98
C ASP A 83 3.63 5.75 7.41
N ILE A 84 3.78 5.41 8.69
CA ILE A 84 3.18 4.19 9.24
C ILE A 84 1.65 4.23 9.09
N GLN A 85 1.02 5.39 9.29
CA GLN A 85 -0.41 5.57 9.03
C GLN A 85 -0.75 5.38 7.54
N PHE A 86 0.02 5.94 6.62
CA PHE A 86 -0.22 5.73 5.19
C PHE A 86 -0.04 4.27 4.77
N ILE A 87 0.99 3.58 5.28
CA ILE A 87 1.23 2.17 4.98
C ILE A 87 0.07 1.30 5.49
N THR A 88 -0.36 1.52 6.74
CA THR A 88 -1.46 0.75 7.33
C THR A 88 -2.79 1.03 6.64
N LEU A 89 -3.06 2.27 6.24
CA LEU A 89 -4.22 2.62 5.42
C LEU A 89 -4.17 1.92 4.06
N ALA A 90 -3.06 2.03 3.33
CA ALA A 90 -2.90 1.38 2.03
C ALA A 90 -3.04 -0.15 2.11
N LEU A 91 -2.50 -0.78 3.16
CA LEU A 91 -2.71 -2.21 3.41
C LEU A 91 -4.19 -2.55 3.60
N SER A 92 -4.92 -1.74 4.38
CA SER A 92 -6.36 -1.96 4.60
C SER A 92 -7.16 -1.89 3.29
N LEU A 93 -6.77 -0.99 2.38
CA LEU A 93 -7.38 -0.84 1.06
C LEU A 93 -7.07 -2.04 0.15
N VAL A 94 -5.82 -2.52 0.11
CA VAL A 94 -5.43 -3.67 -0.72
C VAL A 94 -6.13 -4.97 -0.26
N TYR A 95 -6.39 -5.12 1.03
CA TYR A 95 -7.07 -6.29 1.59
C TYR A 95 -8.60 -6.30 1.38
N THR A 96 -9.17 -5.39 0.60
CA THR A 96 -10.56 -5.52 0.11
C THR A 96 -10.68 -6.47 -1.11
N CYS A 97 -9.56 -7.02 -1.61
CA CYS A 97 -9.49 -8.03 -2.68
C CYS A 97 -10.27 -9.31 -2.37
N SER A 98 -10.42 -10.19 -3.37
CA SER A 98 -11.17 -11.44 -3.24
C SER A 98 -10.62 -12.39 -2.17
N LYS A 99 -11.50 -13.23 -1.61
CA LYS A 99 -11.15 -14.19 -0.55
C LYS A 99 -9.96 -15.10 -0.90
N PRO A 100 -9.86 -15.70 -2.11
CA PRO A 100 -8.72 -16.54 -2.46
C PRO A 100 -7.39 -15.78 -2.36
N LEU A 101 -7.32 -14.56 -2.91
CA LEU A 101 -6.08 -13.80 -2.87
C LEU A 101 -5.73 -13.27 -1.48
N ARG A 102 -6.73 -12.96 -0.64
CA ARG A 102 -6.45 -12.69 0.78
C ARG A 102 -5.80 -13.87 1.48
N ILE A 103 -6.26 -15.10 1.21
CA ILE A 103 -5.68 -16.31 1.79
C ILE A 103 -4.26 -16.52 1.28
N ASP A 104 -4.04 -16.39 -0.02
CA ASP A 104 -2.71 -16.54 -0.63
C ASP A 104 -1.73 -15.49 -0.07
N SER A 105 -2.18 -14.24 0.07
CA SER A 105 -1.40 -13.16 0.67
C SER A 105 -1.10 -13.44 2.14
N PHE A 106 -2.08 -13.93 2.91
CA PHE A 106 -1.88 -14.33 4.31
C PHE A 106 -0.87 -15.48 4.44
N ASN A 107 -0.91 -16.48 3.57
CA ASN A 107 0.06 -17.56 3.58
C ASN A 107 1.48 -17.08 3.26
N ASN A 108 1.63 -15.99 2.51
CA ASN A 108 2.93 -15.44 2.14
C ASN A 108 3.51 -14.52 3.22
N ILE A 109 2.72 -13.60 3.77
CA ILE A 109 3.21 -12.55 4.69
C ILE A 109 2.37 -12.37 5.96
N GLY A 110 1.27 -13.10 6.13
CA GLY A 110 0.24 -12.82 7.13
C GLY A 110 0.72 -12.88 8.58
N GLU A 111 1.44 -13.93 8.96
CA GLU A 111 1.97 -14.07 10.33
C GLU A 111 2.99 -12.96 10.67
N GLY A 112 3.89 -12.67 9.74
CA GLY A 112 4.85 -11.57 9.88
C GLY A 112 4.14 -10.22 9.97
N LEU A 113 3.14 -10.00 9.11
CA LEU A 113 2.35 -8.77 9.11
C LEU A 113 1.59 -8.58 10.43
N LEU A 114 0.97 -9.62 10.98
CA LEU A 114 0.30 -9.55 12.29
C LEU A 114 1.26 -9.19 13.42
N THR A 115 2.46 -9.78 13.40
CA THR A 115 3.52 -9.48 14.37
C THR A 115 3.92 -8.01 14.31
N VAL A 116 4.16 -7.50 13.09
CA VAL A 116 4.55 -6.11 12.83
C VAL A 116 3.43 -5.15 13.23
N LEU A 117 2.18 -5.43 12.87
CA LEU A 117 1.02 -4.62 13.28
C LEU A 117 0.85 -4.58 14.80
N SER A 118 1.12 -5.69 15.49
CA SER A 118 1.09 -5.73 16.96
C SER A 118 2.15 -4.81 17.57
N GLN A 119 3.34 -4.73 16.97
CA GLN A 119 4.38 -3.79 17.38
C GLN A 119 3.99 -2.34 17.11
N VAL A 120 3.35 -2.05 15.96
CA VAL A 120 2.80 -0.71 15.67
C VAL A 120 1.82 -0.31 16.76
N ILE A 121 0.85 -1.16 17.08
CA ILE A 121 -0.14 -0.89 18.13
C ILE A 121 0.55 -0.64 19.48
N GLY A 122 1.52 -1.47 19.86
CA GLY A 122 2.28 -1.30 21.10
C GLY A 122 3.02 0.04 21.15
N LYS A 123 3.75 0.39 20.09
CA LYS A 123 4.45 1.69 20.00
C LYS A 123 3.49 2.87 20.01
N SER A 124 2.33 2.76 19.36
CA SER A 124 1.28 3.81 19.36
C SER A 124 0.71 4.04 20.76
N LEU A 125 0.42 2.96 21.50
CA LEU A 125 -0.11 3.06 22.86
C LEU A 125 0.91 3.62 23.85
N ASP A 126 2.19 3.33 23.64
CA ASP A 126 3.29 3.84 24.46
C ASP A 126 3.70 5.30 24.10
N GLY A 127 3.12 5.89 23.05
CA GLY A 127 3.51 7.22 22.56
C GLY A 127 4.96 7.29 22.05
N LYS A 128 5.46 6.18 21.49
CA LYS A 128 6.87 6.03 21.06
C LYS A 128 7.12 6.37 19.59
N PHE A 129 6.10 6.85 18.89
CA PHE A 129 6.29 7.40 17.55
C PHE A 129 6.63 8.88 17.66
N GLU A 130 7.61 9.32 16.87
CA GLU A 130 7.95 10.74 16.80
C GLU A 130 6.83 11.47 16.05
N ASP A 131 6.28 12.51 16.67
CA ASP A 131 5.38 13.45 16.03
C ASP A 131 6.22 14.40 15.16
N ASP A 132 5.98 14.38 13.85
CA ASP A 132 6.50 15.41 12.90
C ASP A 132 5.87 16.79 13.15
#